data_AF-A0A554UX51-F1
#
_entry.id   AF-A0A554UX51-F1
#
_cell.length_a   1.000
_cell.length_b   1.000
_cell.length_c   1.000
_cell.angle_alpha   90.00
_cell.angle_beta   90.00
_cell.angle_gamma   90.00
#
_symmetry.space_group_name_H-M   'P 1'
#
loop_
_entity.id
_entity.type
_entity.pdbx_description
1 polymer ?
#
loop_
_entity_poly.entity_id
_entity_poly.type
_entity_poly.pdbx_seq_one_letter_code
_entity_poly.pdbx_strand_id
1 'polypeptide(L)'
;MAGNPDFDLFKLSDEHDELRAAIRSLAEKEIQPHAADVDENERFPEEALKALVNSGFNAVHVPEAYDGQGADSVATCIVIEEVARVCASSSLIPAVNKLGTMGLILKGSEELKQKVLPDIANGAMASYALSEREAGSDAGSMRTRAKADGDDWILNGSKCWITNGGKSTWYTVMAVTDPEKGANGISAFMVHKDDEGFVVGPKERKLGIKGSPTAELYFENCRIPGDRMIGDPGTGFKTALETLDHTRPTVGAQAVGIAQGALDAAVAYTKDRKQFGKSISEFQGVQFELADMAMKVEAARLMVYTAAAKAERGEPGLGFISAASKCLASDTAMDVTESAVQLFGGAGYTRDFPVERMMRDAKITQIYEGTNQIQRVVMSRALLK
;
A
#
# COMPACT_ATOMS: atom_id res chain seq x y z
N MET A 1 12.51 -17.99 38.18
CA MET A 1 12.41 -17.71 36.73
C MET A 1 13.35 -16.54 36.44
N ALA A 2 14.16 -16.61 35.38
CA ALA A 2 15.20 -15.62 35.09
C ALA A 2 14.74 -14.48 34.16
N GLY A 3 13.43 -14.22 34.06
CA GLY A 3 12.86 -13.19 33.18
C GLY A 3 12.14 -12.09 33.97
N ASN A 4 12.10 -10.88 33.39
CA ASN A 4 11.27 -9.77 33.84
C ASN A 4 10.04 -9.67 32.91
N PRO A 5 8.83 -10.06 33.35
CA PRO A 5 7.62 -9.96 32.52
C PRO A 5 7.23 -8.51 32.19
N ASP A 6 7.77 -7.53 32.93
CA ASP A 6 7.50 -6.10 32.73
C ASP A 6 8.51 -5.42 31.78
N PHE A 7 9.39 -6.18 31.11
CA PHE A 7 10.32 -5.63 30.12
C PHE A 7 9.59 -5.32 28.81
N ASP A 8 9.33 -4.04 28.55
CA ASP A 8 8.46 -3.52 27.49
C ASP A 8 9.20 -3.04 26.23
N LEU A 9 10.54 -2.98 26.25
CA LEU A 9 11.33 -2.53 25.12
C LEU A 9 11.10 -3.44 23.90
N PHE A 10 10.69 -2.85 22.78
CA PHE A 10 10.26 -3.51 21.53
C PHE A 10 8.91 -4.24 21.59
N LYS A 11 8.17 -4.16 22.69
CA LYS A 11 6.77 -4.60 22.72
C LYS A 11 5.88 -3.53 22.04
N LEU A 12 4.85 -3.96 21.33
CA LEU A 12 3.76 -3.08 20.94
C LEU A 12 3.00 -2.60 22.19
N SER A 13 2.34 -1.45 22.09
CA SER A 13 1.43 -1.01 23.15
C SER A 13 0.22 -1.94 23.20
N ASP A 14 -0.44 -1.99 24.36
CA ASP A 14 -1.68 -2.77 24.49
C ASP A 14 -2.77 -2.25 23.53
N GLU A 15 -2.80 -0.95 23.24
CA GLU A 15 -3.69 -0.34 22.22
C GLU A 15 -3.42 -0.89 20.80
N HIS A 16 -2.15 -1.09 20.43
CA HIS A 16 -1.80 -1.70 19.13
C HIS A 16 -2.20 -3.17 19.06
N ASP A 17 -2.08 -3.91 20.16
CA ASP A 17 -2.50 -5.32 20.23
C ASP A 17 -4.03 -5.46 20.20
N GLU A 18 -4.76 -4.59 20.90
CA GLU A 18 -6.23 -4.51 20.84
C GLU A 18 -6.71 -4.15 19.43
N LEU A 19 -6.08 -3.15 18.79
CA LEU A 19 -6.34 -2.78 17.41
C LEU A 19 -6.14 -3.99 16.49
N ARG A 20 -5.01 -4.70 16.61
CA ARG A 20 -4.71 -5.90 15.81
C ARG A 20 -5.81 -6.95 15.97
N ALA A 21 -6.21 -7.24 17.20
CA ALA A 21 -7.26 -8.23 17.48
C ALA A 21 -8.59 -7.82 16.83
N ALA A 22 -8.97 -6.55 16.92
CA ALA A 22 -10.19 -6.01 16.33
C ALA A 22 -10.20 -6.12 14.79
N ILE A 23 -9.15 -5.63 14.12
CA ILE A 23 -9.07 -5.69 12.65
C ILE A 23 -8.96 -7.13 12.16
N ARG A 24 -8.26 -8.01 12.89
CA ARG A 24 -8.16 -9.44 12.56
C ARG A 24 -9.53 -10.10 12.53
N SER A 25 -10.31 -9.90 13.59
CA SER A 25 -11.67 -10.46 13.67
C SER A 25 -12.57 -9.92 12.57
N LEU A 26 -12.51 -8.62 12.29
CA LEU A 26 -13.24 -7.99 11.19
C LEU A 26 -12.85 -8.59 9.83
N ALA A 27 -11.55 -8.72 9.57
CA ALA A 27 -11.03 -9.21 8.31
C ALA A 27 -11.42 -10.67 8.05
N GLU A 28 -11.33 -11.55 9.06
CA GLU A 28 -11.73 -12.96 8.95
C GLU A 28 -13.24 -13.10 8.71
N LYS A 29 -14.05 -12.25 9.34
CA LYS A 29 -15.51 -12.35 9.28
C LYS A 29 -16.12 -11.69 8.04
N GLU A 30 -15.66 -10.48 7.69
CA GLU A 30 -16.33 -9.62 6.71
C GLU A 30 -15.56 -9.49 5.39
N ILE A 31 -14.26 -9.86 5.34
CA ILE A 31 -13.41 -9.69 4.13
C ILE A 31 -13.03 -11.05 3.53
N GLN A 32 -12.50 -11.96 4.35
CA GLN A 32 -12.01 -13.27 3.91
C GLN A 32 -13.03 -14.07 3.09
N PRO A 33 -14.33 -14.13 3.46
CA PRO A 33 -15.31 -14.94 2.70
C PRO A 33 -15.49 -14.50 1.24
N HIS A 34 -15.19 -13.24 0.93
CA HIS A 34 -15.38 -12.66 -0.40
C HIS A 34 -14.10 -12.65 -1.24
N ALA A 35 -12.94 -12.91 -0.63
CA ALA A 35 -11.64 -12.68 -1.26
C ALA A 35 -11.41 -13.53 -2.53
N ALA A 36 -11.93 -14.76 -2.58
CA ALA A 36 -11.82 -15.62 -3.76
C ALA A 36 -12.71 -15.13 -4.91
N ASP A 37 -13.95 -14.77 -4.60
CA ASP A 37 -14.92 -14.23 -5.55
C ASP A 37 -14.47 -12.89 -6.15
N VAL A 38 -13.88 -12.02 -5.32
CA VAL A 38 -13.27 -10.75 -5.72
C VAL A 38 -12.16 -10.95 -6.76
N ASP A 39 -11.31 -11.97 -6.58
CA ASP A 39 -10.24 -12.30 -7.53
C ASP A 39 -10.79 -12.93 -8.81
N GLU A 40 -11.73 -13.87 -8.69
CA GLU A 40 -12.33 -14.57 -9.84
C GLU A 40 -13.02 -13.62 -10.80
N ASN A 41 -13.85 -12.72 -10.26
CA ASN A 41 -14.67 -11.81 -11.05
C ASN A 41 -14.00 -10.47 -11.31
N GLU A 42 -12.76 -10.29 -10.85
CA GLU A 42 -12.00 -9.04 -10.96
C GLU A 42 -12.82 -7.81 -10.51
N ARG A 43 -13.63 -7.95 -9.46
CA ARG A 43 -14.53 -6.88 -9.00
C ARG A 43 -13.94 -6.14 -7.80
N PHE A 44 -14.31 -4.87 -7.63
CA PHE A 44 -13.93 -4.13 -6.44
C PHE A 44 -14.52 -4.78 -5.16
N PRO A 45 -13.76 -4.90 -4.07
CA PRO A 45 -14.24 -5.51 -2.82
C PRO A 45 -15.12 -4.52 -2.04
N GLU A 46 -16.35 -4.31 -2.51
CA GLU A 46 -17.34 -3.41 -1.88
C GLU A 46 -17.64 -3.82 -0.42
N GLU A 47 -17.63 -5.11 -0.13
CA GLU A 47 -17.83 -5.65 1.22
C GLU A 47 -16.71 -5.22 2.17
N ALA A 48 -15.46 -5.26 1.71
CA ALA A 48 -14.32 -4.79 2.48
C ALA A 48 -14.35 -3.28 2.68
N LEU A 49 -14.69 -2.50 1.65
CA LEU A 49 -14.84 -1.05 1.78
C LEU A 49 -15.89 -0.72 2.83
N LYS A 50 -17.08 -1.32 2.74
CA LYS A 50 -18.16 -1.10 3.71
C LYS A 50 -17.75 -1.49 5.13
N ALA A 51 -17.12 -2.65 5.31
CA ALA A 51 -16.67 -3.11 6.62
C ALA A 51 -15.65 -2.14 7.23
N LEU A 52 -14.65 -1.72 6.44
CA LEU A 52 -13.59 -0.82 6.90
C LEU A 52 -14.12 0.60 7.17
N VAL A 53 -15.05 1.11 6.36
CA VAL A 53 -15.66 2.43 6.62
C VAL A 53 -16.49 2.41 7.90
N ASN A 54 -17.34 1.39 8.08
CA ASN A 54 -18.19 1.27 9.27
C ASN A 54 -17.39 1.13 10.58
N SER A 55 -16.15 0.63 10.50
CA SER A 55 -15.26 0.47 11.66
C SER A 55 -14.19 1.56 11.75
N GLY A 56 -14.20 2.57 10.87
CA GLY A 56 -13.20 3.65 10.85
C GLY A 56 -11.81 3.23 10.34
N PHE A 57 -11.66 2.05 9.72
CA PHE A 57 -10.39 1.48 9.27
C PHE A 57 -10.02 1.75 7.81
N ASN A 58 -10.87 2.44 7.03
CA ASN A 58 -10.60 2.74 5.62
C ASN A 58 -9.52 3.82 5.40
N ALA A 59 -9.31 4.71 6.38
CA ALA A 59 -8.40 5.85 6.29
C ALA A 59 -7.87 6.27 7.67
N VAL A 60 -7.40 5.29 8.46
CA VAL A 60 -7.01 5.50 9.87
C VAL A 60 -5.98 6.59 10.10
N HIS A 61 -5.13 6.87 9.10
CA HIS A 61 -4.06 7.86 9.16
C HIS A 61 -4.56 9.31 9.07
N VAL A 62 -5.83 9.53 8.69
CA VAL A 62 -6.39 10.89 8.60
C VAL A 62 -6.48 11.46 10.01
N PRO A 63 -5.92 12.65 10.29
CA PRO A 63 -5.98 13.26 11.62
C PRO A 63 -7.40 13.55 12.09
N GLU A 64 -7.62 13.52 13.41
CA GLU A 64 -8.91 13.85 14.04
C GLU A 64 -9.43 15.25 13.68
N ALA A 65 -8.53 16.20 13.44
CA ALA A 65 -8.88 17.56 13.00
C ALA A 65 -9.59 17.62 11.63
N TYR A 66 -9.65 16.49 10.92
CA TYR A 66 -10.31 16.32 9.63
C TYR A 66 -11.26 15.10 9.64
N ASP A 67 -11.94 14.86 10.77
CA ASP A 67 -12.91 13.77 11.00
C ASP A 67 -12.34 12.35 10.92
N GLY A 68 -11.01 12.20 10.91
CA GLY A 68 -10.34 10.90 10.88
C GLY A 68 -10.11 10.28 12.27
N GLN A 69 -9.39 9.15 12.29
CA GLN A 69 -9.07 8.42 13.53
C GLN A 69 -7.72 8.83 14.15
N GLY A 70 -6.88 9.57 13.43
CA GLY A 70 -5.58 10.03 13.93
C GLY A 70 -4.60 8.91 14.29
N ALA A 71 -4.75 7.72 13.73
CA ALA A 71 -3.91 6.58 14.07
C ALA A 71 -2.48 6.79 13.59
N ASP A 72 -1.52 6.41 14.44
CA ASP A 72 -0.11 6.50 14.10
C ASP A 72 0.28 5.56 12.94
N SER A 73 1.50 5.74 12.43
CA SER A 73 2.00 4.97 11.29
C SER A 73 2.15 3.47 11.57
N VAL A 74 2.38 3.05 12.81
CA VAL A 74 2.45 1.63 13.21
C VAL A 74 1.06 1.02 13.20
N ALA A 75 0.08 1.69 13.82
CA ALA A 75 -1.33 1.32 13.79
C ALA A 75 -1.86 1.21 12.35
N THR A 76 -1.48 2.15 11.47
CA THR A 76 -1.80 2.07 10.03
C THR A 76 -1.22 0.80 9.40
N CYS A 77 0.03 0.45 9.71
CA CYS A 77 0.66 -0.77 9.18
C CYS A 77 -0.05 -2.03 9.71
N ILE A 78 -0.44 -2.07 10.98
CA ILE A 78 -1.18 -3.20 11.58
C ILE A 78 -2.50 -3.41 10.83
N VAL A 79 -3.27 -2.35 10.56
CA VAL A 79 -4.53 -2.45 9.81
C VAL A 79 -4.30 -3.04 8.42
N ILE A 80 -3.30 -2.52 7.69
CA ILE A 80 -2.99 -2.98 6.34
C ILE A 80 -2.52 -4.44 6.33
N GLU A 81 -1.66 -4.83 7.28
CA GLU A 81 -1.16 -6.19 7.42
C GLU A 81 -2.29 -7.19 7.66
N GLU A 82 -3.18 -6.92 8.62
CA GLU A 82 -4.26 -7.85 8.97
C GLU A 82 -5.31 -7.98 7.87
N VAL A 83 -5.59 -6.91 7.10
CA VAL A 83 -6.45 -7.00 5.91
C VAL A 83 -5.74 -7.77 4.79
N ALA A 84 -4.46 -7.52 4.55
CA ALA A 84 -3.68 -8.18 3.50
C ALA A 84 -3.51 -9.68 3.77
N ARG A 85 -3.50 -10.10 5.03
CA ARG A 85 -3.48 -11.50 5.47
C ARG A 85 -4.61 -12.33 4.87
N VAL A 86 -5.77 -11.73 4.65
CA VAL A 86 -6.94 -12.41 4.08
C VAL A 86 -7.22 -12.01 2.63
N CYS A 87 -6.92 -10.76 2.23
CA CYS A 87 -7.15 -10.26 0.89
C CYS A 87 -6.24 -9.05 0.55
N ALA A 88 -5.20 -9.28 -0.26
CA ALA A 88 -4.29 -8.22 -0.72
C ALA A 88 -4.97 -7.11 -1.53
N SER A 89 -6.04 -7.43 -2.28
CA SER A 89 -6.81 -6.41 -3.01
C SER A 89 -7.53 -5.45 -2.06
N SER A 90 -8.07 -5.97 -0.95
CA SER A 90 -8.80 -5.17 0.03
C SER A 90 -7.87 -4.29 0.86
N SER A 91 -6.63 -4.73 1.10
CA SER A 91 -5.66 -3.94 1.87
C SER A 91 -5.23 -2.66 1.14
N LEU A 92 -5.46 -2.58 -0.18
CA LEU A 92 -5.23 -1.36 -0.96
C LEU A 92 -6.23 -0.25 -0.64
N ILE A 93 -7.35 -0.54 0.05
CA ILE A 93 -8.28 0.49 0.51
C ILE A 93 -7.57 1.46 1.47
N PRO A 94 -7.11 1.03 2.67
CA PRO A 94 -6.37 1.91 3.57
C PRO A 94 -4.99 2.31 3.03
N ALA A 95 -4.29 1.42 2.34
CA ALA A 95 -2.94 1.73 1.84
C ALA A 95 -2.93 2.86 0.81
N VAL A 96 -3.85 2.81 -0.18
CA VAL A 96 -3.90 3.82 -1.24
C VAL A 96 -4.57 5.11 -0.75
N ASN A 97 -5.50 5.03 0.21
CA ASN A 97 -6.01 6.24 0.87
C ASN A 97 -4.87 7.00 1.56
N LYS A 98 -3.95 6.30 2.25
CA LYS A 98 -2.74 6.93 2.80
C LYS A 98 -1.84 7.48 1.70
N LEU A 99 -1.51 6.69 0.68
CA LEU A 99 -0.66 7.15 -0.42
C LEU A 99 -1.22 8.39 -1.14
N GLY A 100 -2.52 8.38 -1.43
CA GLY A 100 -3.21 9.45 -2.15
C GLY A 100 -3.39 10.74 -1.36
N THR A 101 -3.21 10.73 -0.04
CA THR A 101 -3.44 11.91 0.83
C THR A 101 -2.24 12.33 1.67
N MET A 102 -1.20 11.49 1.81
CA MET A 102 -0.05 11.81 2.67
C MET A 102 0.70 13.06 2.18
N GLY A 103 0.87 13.26 0.88
CA GLY A 103 1.47 14.49 0.35
C GLY A 103 0.68 15.75 0.71
N LEU A 104 -0.66 15.66 0.69
CA LEU A 104 -1.58 16.70 1.14
C LEU A 104 -1.42 16.96 2.64
N ILE A 105 -1.38 15.92 3.48
CA ILE A 105 -1.16 16.05 4.93
C ILE A 105 0.17 16.76 5.23
N LEU A 106 1.24 16.39 4.52
CA LEU A 106 2.58 16.92 4.73
C LEU A 106 2.74 18.37 4.26
N LYS A 107 2.15 18.75 3.12
CA LYS A 107 2.48 20.01 2.40
C LYS A 107 1.32 20.85 1.94
N GLY A 108 0.08 20.36 2.00
CA GLY A 108 -1.08 21.13 1.56
C GLY A 108 -1.46 22.23 2.55
N SER A 109 -2.18 23.23 2.04
CA SER A 109 -2.78 24.28 2.86
C SER A 109 -3.86 23.71 3.78
N GLU A 110 -4.20 24.44 4.84
CA GLU A 110 -5.25 24.03 5.77
C GLU A 110 -6.61 23.97 5.05
N GLU A 111 -6.88 24.92 4.17
CA GLU A 111 -8.12 24.97 3.37
C GLU A 111 -8.25 23.73 2.48
N LEU A 112 -7.15 23.29 1.85
CA LEU A 112 -7.18 22.11 0.99
C LEU A 112 -7.33 20.81 1.80
N LYS A 113 -6.74 20.74 3.01
CA LYS A 113 -6.92 19.60 3.91
C LYS A 113 -8.37 19.48 4.37
N GLN A 114 -8.98 20.58 4.81
CA GLN A 114 -10.39 20.65 5.21
C GLN A 114 -11.35 20.30 4.05
N LYS A 115 -10.95 20.59 2.81
CA LYS A 115 -11.75 20.29 1.60
C LYS A 115 -11.73 18.81 1.19
N VAL A 116 -10.68 18.06 1.52
CA VAL A 116 -10.45 16.71 0.97
C VAL A 116 -10.48 15.62 2.05
N LEU A 117 -9.81 15.83 3.17
CA LEU A 117 -9.57 14.77 4.16
C LEU A 117 -10.85 14.26 4.84
N PRO A 118 -11.86 15.11 5.16
CA PRO A 118 -13.13 14.63 5.70
C PRO A 118 -13.85 13.65 4.76
N ASP A 119 -13.83 13.86 3.45
CA ASP A 119 -14.44 12.93 2.49
C ASP A 119 -13.76 11.55 2.58
N ILE A 120 -12.43 11.54 2.67
CA ILE A 120 -11.64 10.30 2.73
C ILE A 120 -11.87 9.57 4.05
N ALA A 121 -11.95 10.30 5.17
CA ALA A 121 -12.31 9.73 6.47
C ALA A 121 -13.70 9.07 6.43
N ASN A 122 -14.65 9.66 5.71
CA ASN A 122 -16.03 9.19 5.60
C ASN A 122 -16.29 8.17 4.46
N GLY A 123 -15.23 7.59 3.88
CA GLY A 123 -15.32 6.46 2.96
C GLY A 123 -15.18 6.78 1.47
N ALA A 124 -14.93 8.05 1.11
CA ALA A 124 -14.42 8.34 -0.22
C ALA A 124 -13.00 7.76 -0.39
N MET A 125 -12.66 7.47 -1.64
CA MET A 125 -11.38 6.85 -2.00
C MET A 125 -10.43 7.88 -2.61
N ALA A 126 -9.14 7.73 -2.35
CA ALA A 126 -8.07 8.51 -2.97
C ALA A 126 -7.19 7.65 -3.88
N SER A 127 -6.54 8.31 -4.84
CA SER A 127 -5.56 7.73 -5.76
C SER A 127 -4.33 8.62 -5.86
N TYR A 128 -3.22 8.03 -6.30
CA TYR A 128 -1.93 8.72 -6.45
C TYR A 128 -1.37 8.50 -7.85
N ALA A 129 -1.25 9.58 -8.61
CA ALA A 129 -0.98 9.58 -10.03
C ALA A 129 0.39 10.23 -10.34
N LEU A 130 1.42 9.41 -10.16
CA LEU A 130 2.81 9.76 -10.44
C LEU A 130 3.28 9.20 -11.80
N SER A 131 3.11 7.89 -12.00
CA SER A 131 3.70 7.14 -13.10
C SER A 131 3.03 7.40 -14.46
N GLU A 132 3.85 7.33 -15.51
CA GLU A 132 3.46 7.37 -16.93
C GLU A 132 4.10 6.19 -17.66
N ARG A 133 3.64 5.87 -18.89
CA ARG A 133 4.20 4.76 -19.68
C ARG A 133 5.72 4.82 -19.82
N GLU A 134 6.24 6.02 -20.05
CA GLU A 134 7.67 6.27 -20.24
C GLU A 134 8.38 6.73 -18.95
N ALA A 135 7.66 6.91 -17.84
CA ALA A 135 8.19 7.44 -16.58
C ALA A 135 7.62 6.69 -15.36
N GLY A 136 8.14 5.49 -15.12
CA GLY A 136 7.86 4.68 -13.94
C GLY A 136 8.90 4.89 -12.84
N SER A 137 10.01 4.13 -12.93
CA SER A 137 11.15 4.26 -12.02
C SER A 137 11.88 5.60 -12.14
N ASP A 138 11.92 6.16 -13.36
CA ASP A 138 12.40 7.52 -13.63
C ASP A 138 11.24 8.52 -13.57
N ALA A 139 10.59 8.61 -12.41
CA ALA A 139 9.40 9.44 -12.26
C ALA A 139 9.67 10.94 -12.53
N GLY A 140 10.92 11.39 -12.44
CA GLY A 140 11.30 12.78 -12.72
C GLY A 140 11.24 13.18 -14.20
N SER A 141 11.16 12.23 -15.14
CA SER A 141 11.08 12.50 -16.58
C SER A 141 9.65 12.53 -17.14
N MET A 142 8.65 12.62 -16.26
CA MET A 142 7.23 12.67 -16.62
C MET A 142 6.89 13.81 -17.60
N ARG A 143 5.86 13.58 -18.42
CA ARG A 143 5.46 14.44 -19.54
C ARG A 143 4.10 15.11 -19.37
N THR A 144 3.26 14.67 -18.43
CA THR A 144 2.03 15.42 -18.10
C THR A 144 2.36 16.87 -17.75
N ARG A 145 1.66 17.82 -18.36
CA ARG A 145 1.89 19.26 -18.21
C ARG A 145 0.74 19.90 -17.45
N ALA A 146 1.05 20.91 -16.65
CA ALA A 146 0.08 21.82 -16.06
C ALA A 146 0.48 23.25 -16.41
N LYS A 147 -0.37 23.97 -17.16
CA LYS A 147 -0.13 25.36 -17.56
C LYS A 147 -1.03 26.29 -16.77
N ALA A 148 -0.46 27.35 -16.19
CA ALA A 148 -1.24 28.38 -15.52
C ALA A 148 -2.21 29.09 -16.49
N ASP A 149 -3.43 29.33 -16.04
CA ASP A 149 -4.49 30.04 -16.74
C ASP A 149 -5.31 30.88 -15.74
N GLY A 150 -4.88 32.13 -15.52
CA GLY A 150 -5.41 32.95 -14.43
C GLY A 150 -5.05 32.38 -13.06
N ASP A 151 -6.07 32.16 -12.22
CA ASP A 151 -5.93 31.53 -10.90
C ASP A 151 -6.00 30.00 -10.97
N ASP A 152 -6.21 29.42 -12.17
CA ASP A 152 -6.35 27.98 -12.39
C ASP A 152 -5.13 27.38 -13.10
N TRP A 153 -5.13 26.05 -13.22
CA TRP A 153 -4.18 25.25 -13.97
C TRP A 153 -4.90 24.36 -14.98
N ILE A 154 -4.36 24.29 -16.20
CA ILE A 154 -4.85 23.40 -17.25
C ILE A 154 -3.90 22.22 -17.40
N LEU A 155 -4.37 21.03 -17.03
CA LEU A 155 -3.63 19.79 -17.11
C LEU A 155 -3.87 19.11 -18.46
N ASN A 156 -2.77 18.67 -19.09
CA ASN A 156 -2.79 17.88 -20.31
C ASN A 156 -1.77 16.75 -20.23
N GLY A 157 -2.21 15.52 -20.51
CA GLY A 157 -1.36 14.33 -20.52
C GLY A 157 -2.09 13.08 -20.06
N SER A 158 -1.31 12.10 -19.61
CA SER A 158 -1.86 10.86 -19.10
C SER A 158 -1.00 10.27 -17.98
N LYS A 159 -1.64 9.52 -17.11
CA LYS A 159 -1.02 8.74 -16.04
C LYS A 159 -1.40 7.27 -16.21
N CYS A 160 -0.52 6.38 -15.79
CA CYS A 160 -0.66 4.94 -16.01
C CYS A 160 -0.53 4.18 -14.71
N TRP A 161 -1.22 3.04 -14.64
CA TRP A 161 -1.17 2.11 -13.51
C TRP A 161 -1.75 2.70 -12.21
N ILE A 162 -2.78 3.54 -12.32
CA ILE A 162 -3.32 4.24 -11.16
C ILE A 162 -4.30 3.35 -10.42
N THR A 163 -3.87 2.89 -9.25
CA THR A 163 -4.69 2.14 -8.31
C THR A 163 -5.89 2.97 -7.88
N ASN A 164 -7.06 2.36 -7.80
CA ASN A 164 -8.36 3.00 -7.57
C ASN A 164 -8.80 3.97 -8.69
N GLY A 165 -8.19 3.89 -9.88
CA GLY A 165 -8.69 4.59 -11.07
C GLY A 165 -10.17 4.24 -11.35
N GLY A 166 -11.03 5.25 -11.40
CA GLY A 166 -12.48 5.10 -11.55
C GLY A 166 -13.26 4.78 -10.27
N LYS A 167 -12.59 4.55 -9.14
CA LYS A 167 -13.23 4.41 -7.81
C LYS A 167 -12.96 5.61 -6.90
N SER A 168 -11.81 6.24 -7.04
CA SER A 168 -11.44 7.41 -6.24
C SER A 168 -12.28 8.64 -6.57
N THR A 169 -12.56 9.41 -5.54
CA THR A 169 -13.16 10.75 -5.65
C THR A 169 -12.07 11.80 -5.84
N TRP A 170 -10.93 11.59 -5.18
CA TRP A 170 -9.79 12.50 -5.19
C TRP A 170 -8.53 11.82 -5.74
N TYR A 171 -7.75 12.56 -6.52
CA TYR A 171 -6.51 12.10 -7.15
C TYR A 171 -5.39 13.09 -6.85
N THR A 172 -4.34 12.67 -6.16
CA THR A 172 -3.08 13.43 -6.15
C THR A 172 -2.39 13.22 -7.49
N VAL A 173 -2.21 14.28 -8.29
CA VAL A 173 -1.64 14.23 -9.64
C VAL A 173 -0.38 15.08 -9.72
N MET A 174 0.71 14.50 -10.22
CA MET A 174 1.96 15.22 -10.47
C MET A 174 2.06 15.62 -11.93
N ALA A 175 2.36 16.88 -12.17
CA ALA A 175 2.49 17.43 -13.52
C ALA A 175 3.62 18.46 -13.58
N VAL A 176 4.27 18.54 -14.74
CA VAL A 176 5.32 19.52 -15.01
C VAL A 176 4.69 20.88 -15.26
N THR A 177 4.98 21.82 -14.37
CA THR A 177 4.61 23.24 -14.49
C THR A 177 5.72 24.09 -15.10
N ASP A 178 6.98 23.64 -15.00
CA ASP A 178 8.15 24.33 -15.57
C ASP A 178 9.13 23.30 -16.20
N PRO A 179 9.09 23.07 -17.52
CA PRO A 179 9.89 22.03 -18.16
C PRO A 179 11.41 22.29 -18.09
N GLU A 180 11.84 23.54 -17.95
CA GLU A 180 13.26 23.91 -17.94
C GLU A 180 13.95 23.55 -16.61
N LYS A 181 13.18 23.27 -15.56
CA LYS A 181 13.69 22.93 -14.22
C LYS A 181 13.76 21.43 -13.92
N GLY A 182 13.45 20.59 -14.90
CA GLY A 182 13.43 19.14 -14.73
C GLY A 182 12.56 18.73 -13.53
N ALA A 183 13.11 17.93 -12.61
CA ALA A 183 12.39 17.47 -11.42
C ALA A 183 11.90 18.62 -10.49
N ASN A 184 12.61 19.75 -10.45
CA ASN A 184 12.22 20.94 -9.69
C ASN A 184 11.14 21.78 -10.40
N GLY A 185 10.70 21.34 -11.57
CA GLY A 185 9.61 21.92 -12.35
C GLY A 185 8.30 21.16 -12.23
N ILE A 186 8.23 20.15 -11.36
CA ILE A 186 7.04 19.31 -11.15
C ILE A 186 6.26 19.86 -9.95
N SER A 187 4.96 20.03 -10.12
CA SER A 187 4.00 20.40 -9.07
C SER A 187 3.01 19.26 -8.81
N ALA A 188 2.32 19.31 -7.68
CA ALA A 188 1.32 18.32 -7.28
C ALA A 188 -0.04 19.00 -7.08
N PHE A 189 -1.11 18.32 -7.48
CA PHE A 189 -2.48 18.84 -7.48
C PHE A 189 -3.46 17.81 -6.92
N MET A 190 -4.49 18.28 -6.20
CA MET A 190 -5.68 17.48 -5.90
C MET A 190 -6.71 17.64 -7.02
N VAL A 191 -6.85 16.61 -7.85
CA VAL A 191 -7.86 16.53 -8.92
C VAL A 191 -9.10 15.80 -8.40
N HIS A 192 -10.28 16.35 -8.67
CA HIS A 192 -11.56 15.72 -8.33
C HIS A 192 -12.09 14.92 -9.52
N LYS A 193 -12.77 13.80 -9.27
CA LYS A 193 -13.32 12.92 -10.31
C LYS A 193 -14.28 13.61 -11.30
N ASP A 194 -14.89 14.71 -10.88
CA ASP A 194 -15.88 15.47 -11.66
C ASP A 194 -15.27 16.72 -12.34
N ASP A 195 -13.95 16.94 -12.22
CA ASP A 195 -13.29 18.06 -12.91
C ASP A 195 -13.38 17.86 -14.43
N GLU A 196 -13.83 18.91 -15.13
CA GLU A 196 -13.97 18.87 -16.59
C GLU A 196 -12.62 18.52 -17.24
N GLY A 197 -12.63 17.62 -18.22
CA GLY A 197 -11.43 17.16 -18.91
C GLY A 197 -10.66 16.04 -18.20
N PHE A 198 -11.12 15.58 -17.02
CA PHE A 198 -10.60 14.37 -16.38
C PHE A 198 -11.34 13.12 -16.88
N VAL A 199 -10.60 12.14 -17.40
CA VAL A 199 -11.17 10.90 -17.95
C VAL A 199 -10.43 9.68 -17.40
N VAL A 200 -11.19 8.67 -16.99
CA VAL A 200 -10.64 7.38 -16.56
C VAL A 200 -10.70 6.39 -17.72
N GLY A 201 -9.56 5.79 -18.03
CA GLY A 201 -9.43 4.74 -19.04
C GLY A 201 -9.99 3.38 -18.58
N PRO A 202 -9.94 2.36 -19.46
CA PRO A 202 -10.35 1.01 -19.10
C PRO A 202 -9.47 0.41 -18.01
N LYS A 203 -10.02 -0.56 -17.28
CA LYS A 203 -9.29 -1.31 -16.25
C LYS A 203 -8.23 -2.22 -16.88
N GLU A 204 -7.04 -2.22 -16.29
CA GLU A 204 -5.93 -3.10 -16.63
C GLU A 204 -6.21 -4.56 -16.22
N ARG A 205 -5.81 -5.50 -17.09
CA ARG A 205 -5.84 -6.94 -16.83
C ARG A 205 -4.55 -7.34 -16.11
N LYS A 206 -4.66 -7.80 -14.87
CA LYS A 206 -3.51 -8.04 -13.99
C LYS A 206 -3.34 -9.50 -13.59
N LEU A 207 -2.11 -9.88 -13.26
CA LEU A 207 -1.76 -11.19 -12.69
C LEU A 207 -2.46 -11.44 -11.35
N GLY A 208 -2.30 -10.51 -10.42
CA GLY A 208 -2.85 -10.54 -9.06
C GLY A 208 -3.44 -9.19 -8.69
N ILE A 209 -3.84 -9.06 -7.43
CA ILE A 209 -4.58 -7.92 -6.83
C ILE A 209 -5.75 -7.49 -7.73
N LYS A 210 -6.44 -8.47 -8.32
CA LYS A 210 -7.44 -8.24 -9.37
C LYS A 210 -8.65 -7.45 -8.89
N GLY A 211 -8.95 -7.53 -7.58
CA GLY A 211 -10.02 -6.75 -6.98
C GLY A 211 -9.73 -5.25 -6.91
N SER A 212 -8.46 -4.85 -6.93
CA SER A 212 -8.10 -3.44 -7.02
C SER A 212 -8.19 -2.97 -8.48
N PRO A 213 -9.03 -1.99 -8.83
CA PRO A 213 -9.00 -1.39 -10.15
C PRO A 213 -7.69 -0.64 -10.34
N THR A 214 -7.15 -0.76 -11.54
CA THR A 214 -5.94 -0.08 -11.98
C THR A 214 -6.26 0.42 -13.37
N ALA A 215 -6.15 1.72 -13.60
CA ALA A 215 -6.52 2.31 -14.87
C ALA A 215 -5.51 3.36 -15.32
N GLU A 216 -5.59 3.73 -16.59
CA GLU A 216 -5.01 4.97 -17.08
C GLU A 216 -5.92 6.15 -16.71
N LEU A 217 -5.31 7.31 -16.49
CA LEU A 217 -6.01 8.57 -16.34
C LEU A 217 -5.59 9.47 -17.49
N TYR A 218 -6.54 10.19 -18.09
CA TYR A 218 -6.29 11.16 -19.13
C TYR A 218 -6.77 12.53 -18.68
N PHE A 219 -6.00 13.54 -19.07
CA PHE A 219 -6.28 14.95 -18.79
C PHE A 219 -6.31 15.67 -20.13
N GLU A 220 -7.50 16.13 -20.52
CA GLU A 220 -7.75 16.84 -21.78
C GLU A 220 -8.25 18.24 -21.47
N ASN A 221 -7.33 19.20 -21.45
CA ASN A 221 -7.60 20.56 -20.96
C ASN A 221 -8.28 20.57 -19.58
N CYS A 222 -7.83 19.67 -18.70
CA CYS A 222 -8.46 19.48 -17.40
C CYS A 222 -8.20 20.69 -16.50
N ARG A 223 -9.25 21.42 -16.12
CA ARG A 223 -9.15 22.67 -15.36
C ARG A 223 -9.17 22.40 -13.86
N ILE A 224 -8.09 22.77 -13.19
CA ILE A 224 -7.90 22.60 -11.74
C ILE A 224 -7.77 23.97 -11.09
N PRO A 225 -8.62 24.30 -10.10
CA PRO A 225 -8.47 25.52 -9.33
C PRO A 225 -7.10 25.61 -8.65
N GLY A 226 -6.49 26.79 -8.61
CA GLY A 226 -5.18 27.01 -7.99
C GLY A 226 -5.14 26.66 -6.49
N ASP A 227 -6.28 26.77 -5.81
CA ASP A 227 -6.44 26.38 -4.39
C ASP A 227 -6.28 24.87 -4.13
N ARG A 228 -6.18 24.05 -5.19
CA ARG A 228 -5.95 22.60 -5.11
C ARG A 228 -4.50 22.18 -5.35
N MET A 229 -3.56 23.13 -5.45
CA MET A 229 -2.14 22.81 -5.48
C MET A 229 -1.66 22.35 -4.09
N ILE A 230 -0.83 21.30 -4.05
CA ILE A 230 -0.18 20.83 -2.84
C ILE A 230 1.21 21.48 -2.74
N GLY A 231 1.38 22.38 -1.78
CA GLY A 231 2.61 23.16 -1.61
C GLY A 231 2.80 24.20 -2.72
N ASP A 232 4.05 24.66 -2.89
CA ASP A 232 4.38 25.69 -3.89
C ASP A 232 4.69 25.09 -5.27
N PRO A 233 4.58 25.86 -6.36
CA PRO A 233 4.98 25.43 -7.69
C PRO A 233 6.42 24.89 -7.73
N GLY A 234 6.61 23.72 -8.35
CA GLY A 234 7.92 23.06 -8.48
C GLY A 234 8.33 22.19 -7.28
N THR A 235 7.54 22.18 -6.19
CA THR A 235 7.83 21.36 -5.00
C THR A 235 7.28 19.93 -5.09
N GLY A 236 6.44 19.64 -6.08
CA GLY A 236 5.67 18.39 -6.21
C GLY A 236 6.53 17.13 -6.24
N PHE A 237 7.69 17.13 -6.91
CA PHE A 237 8.56 15.95 -6.91
C PHE A 237 9.20 15.69 -5.54
N LYS A 238 9.57 16.74 -4.81
CA LYS A 238 10.07 16.62 -3.44
C LYS A 238 8.98 16.07 -2.52
N THR A 239 7.77 16.61 -2.62
CA THR A 239 6.58 16.10 -1.90
C THR A 239 6.31 14.64 -2.23
N ALA A 240 6.48 14.22 -3.48
CA ALA A 240 6.32 12.83 -3.89
C ALA A 240 7.36 11.92 -3.22
N LEU A 241 8.63 12.32 -3.16
CA LEU A 241 9.67 11.55 -2.49
C LEU A 241 9.44 11.46 -0.97
N GLU A 242 9.06 12.56 -0.32
CA GLU A 242 8.69 12.57 1.10
C GLU A 242 7.47 11.67 1.37
N THR A 243 6.46 11.72 0.51
CA THR A 243 5.28 10.84 0.59
C THR A 243 5.70 9.37 0.59
N LEU A 244 6.57 8.97 -0.36
CA LEU A 244 7.04 7.59 -0.47
C LEU A 244 7.84 7.13 0.75
N ASP A 245 8.55 8.02 1.43
CA ASP A 245 9.26 7.67 2.67
C ASP A 245 8.28 7.26 3.79
N HIS A 246 7.07 7.82 3.81
CA HIS A 246 6.00 7.44 4.74
C HIS A 246 5.12 6.26 4.28
N THR A 247 5.01 6.01 2.96
CA THR A 247 4.07 5.02 2.42
C THR A 247 4.70 3.69 2.08
N ARG A 248 6.00 3.62 1.75
CA ARG A 248 6.70 2.34 1.53
C ARG A 248 6.59 1.35 2.72
N PRO A 249 6.63 1.76 4.01
CA PRO A 249 6.36 0.84 5.12
C PRO A 249 4.97 0.20 5.03
N THR A 250 3.96 0.89 4.47
CA THR A 250 2.62 0.31 4.30
C THR A 250 2.56 -0.76 3.21
N VAL A 251 3.35 -0.61 2.13
CA VAL A 251 3.57 -1.70 1.16
C VAL A 251 4.29 -2.87 1.82
N GLY A 252 5.27 -2.59 2.68
CA GLY A 252 5.91 -3.61 3.51
C GLY A 252 4.90 -4.35 4.39
N ALA A 253 4.00 -3.63 5.06
CA ALA A 253 2.96 -4.21 5.90
C ALA A 253 1.99 -5.10 5.11
N GLN A 254 1.60 -4.68 3.91
CA GLN A 254 0.80 -5.51 3.01
C GLN A 254 1.55 -6.80 2.63
N ALA A 255 2.85 -6.70 2.29
CA ALA A 255 3.65 -7.86 1.95
C ALA A 255 3.79 -8.82 3.14
N VAL A 256 4.04 -8.31 4.35
CA VAL A 256 4.04 -9.10 5.60
C VAL A 256 2.69 -9.78 5.81
N GLY A 257 1.58 -9.08 5.58
CA GLY A 257 0.23 -9.65 5.70
C GLY A 257 0.02 -10.82 4.75
N ILE A 258 0.32 -10.65 3.46
CA ILE A 258 0.22 -11.72 2.46
C ILE A 258 1.08 -12.93 2.86
N ALA A 259 2.32 -12.69 3.31
CA ALA A 259 3.24 -13.73 3.76
C ALA A 259 2.69 -14.47 4.98
N GLN A 260 2.17 -13.75 5.98
CA GLN A 260 1.57 -14.34 7.18
C GLN A 260 0.36 -15.19 6.83
N GLY A 261 -0.51 -14.72 5.93
CA GLY A 261 -1.69 -15.48 5.49
C GLY A 261 -1.32 -16.78 4.79
N ALA A 262 -0.28 -16.76 3.96
CA ALA A 262 0.25 -17.94 3.29
C ALA A 262 0.89 -18.92 4.26
N LEU A 263 1.65 -18.42 5.25
CA LEU A 263 2.22 -19.23 6.33
C LEU A 263 1.12 -19.89 7.17
N ASP A 264 0.11 -19.14 7.59
CA ASP A 264 -1.02 -19.66 8.38
C ASP A 264 -1.73 -20.80 7.62
N ALA A 265 -1.99 -20.60 6.33
CA ALA A 265 -2.60 -21.62 5.46
C ALA A 265 -1.71 -22.86 5.31
N ALA A 266 -0.40 -22.68 5.13
CA ALA A 266 0.57 -23.78 5.02
C ALA A 266 0.67 -24.59 6.32
N VAL A 267 0.72 -23.92 7.48
CA VAL A 267 0.72 -24.58 8.79
C VAL A 267 -0.56 -25.40 8.99
N ALA A 268 -1.72 -24.85 8.66
CA ALA A 268 -2.99 -25.55 8.79
C ALA A 268 -3.03 -26.79 7.87
N TYR A 269 -2.74 -26.62 6.58
CA TYR A 269 -2.79 -27.71 5.61
C TYR A 269 -1.79 -28.82 5.92
N THR A 270 -0.57 -28.47 6.32
CA THR A 270 0.47 -29.46 6.61
C THR A 270 0.18 -30.31 7.85
N LYS A 271 -0.58 -29.79 8.82
CA LYS A 271 -1.05 -30.55 9.99
C LYS A 271 -2.16 -31.55 9.65
N ASP A 272 -3.03 -31.19 8.70
CA ASP A 272 -4.18 -32.01 8.32
C ASP A 272 -3.83 -33.06 7.26
N ARG A 273 -2.96 -32.71 6.31
CA ARG A 273 -2.60 -33.57 5.18
C ARG A 273 -1.69 -34.71 5.62
N LYS A 274 -2.05 -35.95 5.23
CA LYS A 274 -1.25 -37.15 5.51
C LYS A 274 -0.60 -37.75 4.28
N GLN A 275 0.67 -38.15 4.40
CA GLN A 275 1.39 -39.00 3.45
C GLN A 275 2.34 -39.93 4.19
N PHE A 276 2.64 -41.09 3.58
CA PHE A 276 3.47 -42.13 4.18
C PHE A 276 3.03 -42.50 5.62
N GLY A 277 1.71 -42.52 5.86
CA GLY A 277 1.11 -42.95 7.13
C GLY A 277 1.06 -41.92 8.26
N LYS A 278 1.55 -40.68 8.07
CA LYS A 278 1.57 -39.64 9.11
C LYS A 278 1.28 -38.24 8.56
N SER A 279 1.11 -37.25 9.45
CA SER A 279 0.94 -35.86 9.01
C SER A 279 2.19 -35.37 8.27
N ILE A 280 2.03 -34.57 7.22
CA ILE A 280 3.20 -34.02 6.52
C ILE A 280 3.99 -33.03 7.38
N SER A 281 3.36 -32.43 8.40
CA SER A 281 4.05 -31.61 9.40
C SER A 281 5.03 -32.39 10.30
N GLU A 282 5.03 -33.73 10.23
CA GLU A 282 5.97 -34.60 10.96
C GLU A 282 7.23 -34.94 10.13
N PHE A 283 7.36 -34.44 8.91
CA PHE A 283 8.60 -34.54 8.15
C PHE A 283 9.50 -33.35 8.46
N GLN A 284 10.76 -33.62 8.84
CA GLN A 284 11.70 -32.58 9.26
C GLN A 284 11.94 -31.53 8.16
N GLY A 285 11.95 -31.93 6.88
CA GLY A 285 12.07 -30.98 5.76
C GLY A 285 10.93 -29.95 5.73
N VAL A 286 9.69 -30.39 5.99
CA VAL A 286 8.53 -29.49 6.10
C VAL A 286 8.65 -28.58 7.32
N GLN A 287 9.13 -29.10 8.45
CA GLN A 287 9.31 -28.31 9.68
C GLN A 287 10.36 -27.20 9.49
N PHE A 288 11.46 -27.50 8.79
CA PHE A 288 12.48 -26.51 8.48
C PHE A 288 11.94 -25.41 7.56
N GLU A 289 11.19 -25.78 6.53
CA GLU A 289 10.57 -24.80 5.63
C GLU A 289 9.58 -23.88 6.35
N LEU A 290 8.71 -24.44 7.20
CA LEU A 290 7.80 -23.64 8.04
C LEU A 290 8.55 -22.73 9.02
N ALA A 291 9.65 -23.19 9.61
CA ALA A 291 10.47 -22.39 10.52
C ALA A 291 11.15 -21.22 9.78
N ASP A 292 11.69 -21.47 8.58
CA ASP A 292 12.32 -20.43 7.75
C ASP A 292 11.30 -19.39 7.29
N MET A 293 10.10 -19.81 6.89
CA MET A 293 9.00 -18.92 6.56
C MET A 293 8.66 -18.02 7.75
N ALA A 294 8.43 -18.59 8.93
CA ALA A 294 8.08 -17.85 10.15
C ALA A 294 9.17 -16.85 10.56
N MET A 295 10.44 -17.27 10.53
CA MET A 295 11.59 -16.41 10.83
C MET A 295 11.68 -15.21 9.89
N LYS A 296 11.50 -15.43 8.57
CA LYS A 296 11.54 -14.36 7.58
C LYS A 296 10.40 -13.37 7.76
N VAL A 297 9.18 -13.86 7.99
CA VAL A 297 8.00 -13.01 8.22
C VAL A 297 8.20 -12.13 9.46
N GLU A 298 8.70 -12.69 10.55
CA GLU A 298 8.95 -11.93 11.78
C GLU A 298 10.04 -10.87 11.59
N ALA A 299 11.15 -11.20 10.94
CA ALA A 299 12.19 -10.23 10.62
C ALA A 299 11.68 -9.07 9.74
N ALA A 300 10.84 -9.38 8.75
CA ALA A 300 10.22 -8.37 7.89
C ALA A 300 9.26 -7.46 8.68
N ARG A 301 8.40 -8.04 9.55
CA ARG A 301 7.47 -7.29 10.40
C ARG A 301 8.18 -6.30 11.31
N LEU A 302 9.24 -6.75 12.00
CA LEU A 302 10.04 -5.89 12.88
C LEU A 302 10.63 -4.70 12.13
N MET A 303 11.15 -4.92 10.91
CA MET A 303 11.72 -3.85 10.10
C MET A 303 10.65 -2.86 9.61
N VAL A 304 9.48 -3.36 9.18
CA VAL A 304 8.34 -2.53 8.76
C VAL A 304 7.86 -1.63 9.90
N TYR A 305 7.63 -2.19 11.09
CA TYR A 305 7.15 -1.40 12.23
C TYR A 305 8.21 -0.42 12.73
N THR A 306 9.48 -0.80 12.68
CA THR A 306 10.58 0.14 12.96
C THR A 306 10.59 1.30 11.98
N ALA A 307 10.42 1.04 10.68
CA ALA A 307 10.35 2.09 9.66
C ALA A 307 9.16 3.03 9.88
N ALA A 308 7.98 2.46 10.16
CA ALA A 308 6.76 3.20 10.45
C ALA A 308 6.92 4.08 11.70
N ALA A 309 7.46 3.56 12.80
CA ALA A 309 7.69 4.30 14.03
C ALA A 309 8.71 5.44 13.85
N LYS A 310 9.75 5.24 13.04
CA LYS A 310 10.72 6.29 12.69
C LYS A 310 10.08 7.39 11.86
N ALA A 311 9.24 7.04 10.90
CA ALA A 311 8.50 7.99 10.07
C ALA A 311 7.52 8.81 10.91
N GLU A 312 6.82 8.18 11.86
CA GLU A 312 5.91 8.84 12.80
C GLU A 312 6.62 9.90 13.64
N ARG A 313 7.83 9.58 14.13
CA ARG A 313 8.64 10.51 14.92
C ARG A 313 9.29 11.63 14.08
N GLY A 314 9.13 11.63 12.76
CA GLY A 314 9.76 12.60 11.87
C GLY A 314 11.29 12.51 11.90
N GLU A 315 11.85 11.33 12.15
CA GLU A 315 13.30 11.16 12.21
C GLU A 315 13.96 11.49 10.86
N PRO A 316 15.15 12.11 10.84
CA PRO A 316 15.85 12.36 9.59
C PRO A 316 16.33 11.04 8.96
N GLY A 317 16.53 11.05 7.64
CA GLY A 317 17.14 9.92 6.93
C GLY A 317 16.21 8.71 6.73
N LEU A 318 14.89 8.91 6.70
CA LEU A 318 13.88 7.85 6.50
C LEU A 318 14.12 7.01 5.25
N GLY A 319 14.67 7.59 4.18
CA GLY A 319 14.85 6.93 2.89
C GLY A 319 15.52 5.55 2.98
N PHE A 320 16.52 5.35 3.85
CA PHE A 320 17.15 4.04 4.00
C PHE A 320 16.18 2.99 4.59
N ILE A 321 15.66 3.25 5.79
CA ILE A 321 14.86 2.25 6.52
C ILE A 321 13.50 2.01 5.86
N SER A 322 12.93 3.06 5.26
CA SER A 322 11.71 2.99 4.45
C SER A 322 11.90 2.10 3.22
N ALA A 323 12.99 2.29 2.47
CA ALA A 323 13.31 1.44 1.32
C ALA A 323 13.67 0.00 1.72
N ALA A 324 14.44 -0.17 2.80
CA ALA A 324 14.85 -1.48 3.32
C ALA A 324 13.65 -2.32 3.76
N SER A 325 12.74 -1.74 4.54
CA SER A 325 11.55 -2.44 5.04
C SER A 325 10.67 -2.96 3.91
N LYS A 326 10.36 -2.11 2.92
CA LYS A 326 9.58 -2.51 1.73
C LYS A 326 10.29 -3.58 0.92
N CYS A 327 11.60 -3.42 0.68
CA CYS A 327 12.38 -4.36 -0.13
C CYS A 327 12.44 -5.74 0.53
N LEU A 328 12.78 -5.80 1.83
CA LEU A 328 12.86 -7.05 2.57
C LEU A 328 11.49 -7.74 2.64
N ALA A 329 10.46 -7.02 3.06
CA ALA A 329 9.12 -7.59 3.22
C ALA A 329 8.54 -8.14 1.91
N SER A 330 8.75 -7.45 0.79
CA SER A 330 8.27 -7.91 -0.52
C SER A 330 9.07 -9.10 -1.07
N ASP A 331 10.38 -9.16 -0.84
CA ASP A 331 11.19 -10.35 -1.17
C ASP A 331 10.75 -11.54 -0.29
N THR A 332 10.51 -11.32 1.01
CA THR A 332 9.95 -12.31 1.94
C THR A 332 8.58 -12.82 1.51
N ALA A 333 7.66 -11.94 1.10
CA ALA A 333 6.31 -12.34 0.71
C ALA A 333 6.30 -13.28 -0.50
N MET A 334 7.15 -13.02 -1.50
CA MET A 334 7.27 -13.93 -2.64
C MET A 334 7.82 -15.29 -2.26
N ASP A 335 8.90 -15.32 -1.49
CA ASP A 335 9.54 -16.56 -1.04
C ASP A 335 8.59 -17.41 -0.18
N VAL A 336 7.90 -16.79 0.77
CA VAL A 336 6.92 -17.47 1.65
C VAL A 336 5.72 -17.98 0.86
N THR A 337 5.20 -17.21 -0.11
CA THR A 337 4.03 -17.65 -0.90
C THR A 337 4.38 -18.75 -1.89
N GLU A 338 5.58 -18.75 -2.46
CA GLU A 338 6.09 -19.85 -3.29
C GLU A 338 6.23 -21.14 -2.48
N SER A 339 6.86 -21.07 -1.29
CA SER A 339 6.94 -22.19 -0.35
C SER A 339 5.57 -22.69 0.09
N ALA A 340 4.60 -21.79 0.33
CA ALA A 340 3.24 -22.20 0.69
C ALA A 340 2.57 -23.01 -0.44
N VAL A 341 2.71 -22.59 -1.71
CA VAL A 341 2.23 -23.38 -2.86
C VAL A 341 2.92 -24.75 -2.89
N GLN A 342 4.24 -24.80 -2.67
CA GLN A 342 5.02 -26.03 -2.66
C GLN A 342 4.58 -27.01 -1.56
N LEU A 343 4.29 -26.51 -0.35
CA LEU A 343 3.81 -27.31 0.79
C LEU A 343 2.41 -27.88 0.57
N PHE A 344 1.57 -27.20 -0.22
CA PHE A 344 0.28 -27.74 -0.64
C PHE A 344 0.40 -28.80 -1.75
N GLY A 345 1.50 -28.79 -2.50
CA GLY A 345 1.72 -29.65 -3.67
C GLY A 345 0.71 -29.32 -4.78
N GLY A 346 0.16 -30.35 -5.44
CA GLY A 346 -0.80 -30.14 -6.54
C GLY A 346 -2.03 -29.30 -6.16
N ALA A 347 -2.48 -29.38 -4.91
CA ALA A 347 -3.58 -28.56 -4.40
C ALA A 347 -3.24 -27.06 -4.43
N GLY A 348 -1.99 -26.71 -4.14
CA GLY A 348 -1.52 -25.32 -4.09
C GLY A 348 -1.49 -24.64 -5.45
N TYR A 349 -1.59 -25.41 -6.53
CA TYR A 349 -1.64 -24.93 -7.91
C TYR A 349 -3.08 -24.78 -8.45
N THR A 350 -4.08 -25.09 -7.62
CA THR A 350 -5.50 -24.98 -7.97
C THR A 350 -6.14 -23.79 -7.25
N ARG A 351 -7.14 -23.18 -7.88
CA ARG A 351 -7.83 -21.99 -7.35
C ARG A 351 -8.84 -22.32 -6.24
N ASP A 352 -8.96 -23.60 -5.88
CA ASP A 352 -9.73 -24.07 -4.72
C ASP A 352 -9.06 -23.70 -3.39
N PHE A 353 -7.74 -23.39 -3.42
CA PHE A 353 -6.95 -23.03 -2.25
C PHE A 353 -6.36 -21.61 -2.40
N PRO A 354 -6.23 -20.86 -1.29
CA PRO A 354 -5.90 -19.44 -1.36
C PRO A 354 -4.44 -19.13 -1.73
N VAL A 355 -3.53 -20.10 -1.58
CA VAL A 355 -2.07 -19.86 -1.67
C VAL A 355 -1.61 -19.46 -3.08
N GLU A 356 -2.27 -19.96 -4.13
CA GLU A 356 -1.95 -19.54 -5.52
C GLU A 356 -2.24 -18.04 -5.72
N ARG A 357 -3.38 -17.57 -5.20
CA ARG A 357 -3.78 -16.15 -5.27
C ARG A 357 -2.81 -15.30 -4.48
N MET A 358 -2.44 -15.72 -3.27
CA MET A 358 -1.46 -15.02 -2.44
C MET A 358 -0.11 -14.89 -3.15
N MET A 359 0.35 -15.92 -3.86
CA MET A 359 1.58 -15.87 -4.68
C MET A 359 1.48 -14.89 -5.84
N ARG A 360 0.36 -14.87 -6.57
CA ARG A 360 0.12 -13.88 -7.65
C ARG A 360 0.09 -12.46 -7.09
N ASP A 361 -0.57 -12.27 -5.94
CA ASP A 361 -0.76 -10.98 -5.29
C ASP A 361 0.56 -10.44 -4.71
N ALA A 362 1.40 -11.30 -4.10
CA ALA A 362 2.68 -10.90 -3.53
C ALA A 362 3.61 -10.25 -4.56
N LYS A 363 3.54 -10.67 -5.83
CA LYS A 363 4.51 -10.27 -6.86
C LYS A 363 4.55 -8.77 -7.10
N ILE A 364 3.40 -8.10 -7.04
CA ILE A 364 3.31 -6.66 -7.30
C ILE A 364 4.02 -5.84 -6.21
N THR A 365 4.14 -6.39 -5.00
CA THR A 365 4.81 -5.69 -3.89
C THR A 365 6.30 -5.47 -4.16
N GLN A 366 6.95 -6.27 -5.02
CA GLN A 366 8.34 -6.05 -5.42
C GLN A 366 8.49 -4.96 -6.50
N ILE A 367 7.38 -4.49 -7.09
CA ILE A 367 7.37 -3.64 -8.30
C ILE A 367 6.92 -2.21 -7.99
N TYR A 368 5.73 -2.02 -7.40
CA TYR A 368 5.19 -0.67 -7.22
C TYR A 368 5.79 0.07 -6.01
N GLU A 369 5.49 1.37 -5.90
CA GLU A 369 6.12 2.30 -4.95
C GLU A 369 7.66 2.26 -4.97
N GLY A 370 8.20 2.04 -6.18
CA GLY A 370 9.62 1.81 -6.45
C GLY A 370 9.95 0.31 -6.44
N THR A 371 10.47 -0.18 -7.57
CA THR A 371 10.90 -1.56 -7.69
C THR A 371 11.97 -1.88 -6.65
N ASN A 372 12.14 -3.16 -6.31
CA ASN A 372 13.17 -3.55 -5.34
C ASN A 372 14.60 -3.19 -5.81
N GLN A 373 14.84 -2.98 -7.11
CA GLN A 373 16.08 -2.40 -7.62
C GLN A 373 16.19 -0.92 -7.28
N ILE A 374 15.10 -0.14 -7.45
CA ILE A 374 15.07 1.27 -7.05
C ILE A 374 15.21 1.42 -5.53
N GLN A 375 14.62 0.54 -4.73
CA GLN A 375 14.84 0.53 -3.27
C GLN A 375 16.33 0.38 -2.94
N ARG A 376 17.05 -0.51 -3.65
CA ARG A 376 18.51 -0.67 -3.50
C ARG A 376 19.28 0.59 -3.91
N VAL A 377 18.83 1.32 -4.92
CA VAL A 377 19.40 2.63 -5.30
C VAL A 377 19.18 3.68 -4.20
N VAL A 378 18.00 3.70 -3.58
CA VAL A 378 17.70 4.61 -2.45
C VAL A 378 18.60 4.28 -1.25
N MET A 379 18.69 3.00 -0.87
CA MET A 379 19.56 2.54 0.21
C MET A 379 21.03 2.86 -0.06
N SER A 380 21.54 2.58 -1.27
CA SER A 380 22.94 2.85 -1.60
C SER A 380 23.27 4.34 -1.55
N ARG A 381 22.38 5.20 -2.05
CA ARG A 381 22.53 6.66 -1.95
C ARG A 381 22.50 7.16 -0.51
N ALA A 382 21.75 6.52 0.38
CA ALA A 382 21.73 6.90 1.80
C ALA A 382 23.04 6.49 2.52
N LEU A 383 23.65 5.36 2.14
CA LEU A 383 24.90 4.87 2.73
C LEU A 383 26.15 5.58 2.23
N LEU A 384 26.16 6.02 0.97
CA LEU A 384 27.33 6.60 0.31
C LEU A 384 27.37 8.14 0.38
N LYS A 385 26.51 8.75 1.18
CA LYS A 385 26.40 10.20 1.34
C LYS A 385 27.49 10.78 2.23
#